data_AF-A0A0D7A7H2-F1
#
_entry.id   AF-A0A0D7A7H2-F1
#
_cell.length_a   1.000
_cell.length_b   1.000
_cell.length_c   1.000
_cell.angle_alpha   90.00
_cell.angle_beta   90.00
_cell.angle_gamma   90.00
#
_symmetry.space_group_name_H-M   'P 1'
#
loop_
_entity.id
_entity.type
_entity.pdbx_description
1 polymer ?
#
loop_
_entity_poly.entity_id
_entity_poly.type
_entity_poly.pdbx_seq_one_letter_code
_entity_poly.pdbx_strand_id
1 'polypeptide(L)' 'APRSIAQSPIKRLALHSTSTCAAQAAIYGKCIVKSYTDVRKGMCQAEWDNFSSCMREAV' A
#
# COMPACT_ATOMS: atom_id res chain seq x y z
N ALA A 1 5.03 31.49 12.12
CA ALA A 1 5.75 30.48 11.33
C ALA A 1 4.82 29.94 10.24
N PRO A 2 5.26 29.82 8.97
CA PRO A 2 4.42 29.26 7.92
C PRO A 2 4.12 27.81 8.28
N ARG A 3 2.84 27.41 8.25
CA ARG A 3 2.44 26.02 8.40
C ARG A 3 2.99 25.27 7.19
N SER A 4 4.13 24.60 7.36
CA SER A 4 4.63 23.63 6.38
C SER A 4 3.45 22.76 5.97
N ILE A 5 3.25 22.59 4.67
CA ILE A 5 2.29 21.64 4.08
C ILE A 5 2.87 20.24 4.35
N ALA A 6 2.96 19.87 5.64
CA ALA A 6 3.13 18.50 6.04
C ALA A 6 1.85 17.83 5.56
N GLN A 7 1.94 17.16 4.42
CA GLN A 7 0.84 16.37 3.87
C GLN A 7 0.24 15.56 5.02
N SER A 8 -1.09 15.60 5.18
CA SER A 8 -1.75 14.84 6.22
C SER A 8 -1.26 13.39 6.18
N PRO A 9 -1.16 12.69 7.31
CA PRO A 9 -0.62 11.32 7.34
C PRO A 9 -1.29 10.39 6.31
N ILE A 10 -2.59 10.59 6.04
CA ILE A 10 -3.34 9.91 4.97
C ILE A 10 -2.80 10.25 3.56
N LYS A 11 -2.45 11.52 3.31
CA LYS A 11 -1.92 11.99 2.04
C LYS A 11 -0.48 11.50 1.81
N ARG A 12 0.35 11.43 2.87
CA ARG A 12 1.67 10.76 2.82
C ARG A 12 1.53 9.28 2.50
N LEU A 13 0.63 8.58 3.19
CA LEU A 13 0.33 7.17 2.92
C LEU A 13 -0.05 6.97 1.45
N ALA A 14 -1.02 7.73 0.93
CA ALA A 14 -1.45 7.60 -0.46
C ALA A 14 -0.32 7.83 -1.47
N LEU A 15 0.57 8.79 -1.19
CA LEU A 15 1.75 9.06 -2.01
C LEU A 15 2.71 7.85 -2.02
N HIS A 16 3.04 7.31 -0.85
CA HIS A 16 3.95 6.18 -0.75
C HIS A 16 3.34 4.88 -1.28
N SER A 17 2.03 4.66 -1.12
CA SER A 17 1.32 3.51 -1.69
C SER A 17 1.35 3.48 -3.21
N THR A 18 1.32 4.65 -3.86
CA THR A 18 1.22 4.78 -5.33
C THR A 18 2.53 5.13 -6.02
N SER A 19 3.54 5.58 -5.26
CA SER A 19 4.84 5.97 -5.80
C SER A 19 5.96 5.06 -5.31
N THR A 20 6.23 5.01 -4.00
CA THR A 20 7.39 4.28 -3.44
C THR A 20 7.16 2.77 -3.43
N CYS A 21 5.97 2.33 -3.01
CA CYS A 21 5.58 0.94 -2.89
C CYS A 21 4.65 0.48 -4.03
N ALA A 22 4.67 1.22 -5.16
CA ALA A 22 3.76 1.01 -6.28
C ALA A 22 3.86 -0.39 -6.88
N ALA A 23 5.07 -0.95 -6.95
CA ALA A 23 5.31 -2.28 -7.49
C ALA A 23 4.67 -3.38 -6.62
N GLN A 24 4.87 -3.30 -5.31
CA GLN A 24 4.28 -4.21 -4.34
C GLN A 24 2.76 -4.06 -4.28
N ALA A 25 2.26 -2.82 -4.36
CA ALA A 25 0.82 -2.53 -4.43
C ALA A 25 0.18 -3.15 -5.68
N ALA A 26 0.83 -3.06 -6.84
CA ALA A 26 0.34 -3.66 -8.08
C ALA A 26 0.33 -5.20 -8.01
N ILE A 27 1.34 -5.81 -7.38
CA ILE A 27 1.40 -7.26 -7.17
C ILE A 27 0.27 -7.73 -6.24
N TYR A 28 0.10 -7.07 -5.09
CA TYR A 28 -1.00 -7.34 -4.17
C TYR A 28 -2.38 -7.15 -4.82
N GLY A 29 -2.56 -6.06 -5.57
CA GLY A 29 -3.78 -5.78 -6.31
C GLY A 29 -4.10 -6.85 -7.36
N LYS A 30 -3.09 -7.36 -8.08
CA LYS A 30 -3.28 -8.46 -9.06
C LYS A 30 -3.81 -9.73 -8.40
N CYS A 31 -3.31 -10.06 -7.20
CA CYS A 31 -3.80 -11.23 -6.47
C CYS A 31 -5.25 -11.06 -6.01
N ILE A 32 -5.61 -9.88 -5.49
CA ILE A 32 -6.99 -9.57 -5.10
C ILE A 32 -7.92 -9.65 -6.32
N VAL A 33 -7.56 -9.02 -7.43
CA VAL A 33 -8.40 -8.99 -8.64
C VAL A 33 -8.59 -10.40 -9.22
N LYS A 34 -7.59 -11.28 -9.10
CA LYS A 34 -7.73 -12.69 -9.49
C LYS A 34 -8.84 -13.43 -8.74
N SER A 35 -9.08 -13.06 -7.48
CA SER A 35 -10.09 -13.67 -6.60
C SER A 35 -11.11 -12.64 -6.12
N TYR A 36 -11.45 -11.67 -6.96
CA TYR A 36 -12.23 -10.47 -6.58
C TYR A 36 -13.56 -10.81 -5.87
N THR A 37 -14.15 -11.95 -6.17
CA THR A 37 -15.41 -12.44 -5.61
C THR A 37 -15.28 -13.31 -4.36
N ASP A 38 -14.07 -13.81 -4.05
CA ASP A 38 -13.79 -14.67 -2.90
C ASP A 38 -12.52 -14.17 -2.18
N VAL A 39 -12.39 -12.87 -1.95
CA VAL A 39 -11.23 -12.32 -1.24
C VAL A 39 -11.30 -12.75 0.22
N ARG A 40 -10.42 -13.66 0.63
CA ARG A 40 -10.31 -14.13 2.01
C ARG A 40 -9.03 -13.66 2.68
N LYS A 41 -9.11 -13.48 4.00
CA LYS A 41 -7.96 -13.17 4.85
C LYS A 41 -6.88 -14.25 4.66
N GLY A 42 -5.69 -13.86 4.21
CA GLY A 42 -4.56 -14.77 3.98
C GLY A 42 -4.31 -15.19 2.53
N MET A 43 -5.19 -14.87 1.57
CA MET A 43 -4.99 -15.29 0.17
C MET A 43 -3.80 -14.65 -0.52
N CYS A 44 -3.56 -13.37 -0.25
CA CYS A 44 -2.44 -12.61 -0.82
C CYS A 44 -1.46 -12.22 0.30
N GLN A 45 -1.25 -13.12 1.28
CA GLN A 45 -0.48 -12.82 2.48
C GLN A 45 0.97 -12.50 2.16
N ALA A 46 1.58 -13.21 1.20
CA ALA A 46 2.97 -12.98 0.81
C ALA A 46 3.16 -11.62 0.12
N GLU A 47 2.24 -11.25 -0.77
CA GLU A 47 2.23 -9.95 -1.43
C GLU A 47 1.94 -8.81 -0.45
N TRP A 48 1.03 -9.06 0.50
CA TRP A 48 0.70 -8.13 1.57
C TRP A 48 1.89 -7.88 2.49
N ASP A 49 2.64 -8.92 2.87
CA ASP A 49 3.80 -8.79 3.76
C ASP A 49 4.82 -7.82 3.17
N ASN A 50 5.20 -8.03 1.90
CA ASN A 50 6.09 -7.15 1.15
C ASN A 50 5.55 -5.72 0.99
N PHE A 51 4.27 -5.58 0.66
CA PHE A 51 3.65 -4.26 0.53
C PHE A 51 3.61 -3.52 1.88
N SER A 52 3.24 -4.23 2.94
CA SER A 52 3.12 -3.67 4.29
C SER A 52 4.48 -3.31 4.89
N SER A 53 5.54 -4.09 4.62
CA SER A 53 6.91 -3.74 5.02
C SER A 53 7.32 -2.43 4.38
N CYS A 54 7.19 -2.34 3.05
CA CYS A 54 7.51 -1.12 2.30
C CYS A 54 6.74 0.10 2.82
N MET A 55 5.44 -0.06 3.10
CA MET A 55 4.64 1.05 3.63
C MET A 55 5.04 1.46 5.05
N ARG A 56 5.39 0.51 5.92
CA ARG A 56 5.85 0.80 7.29
C ARG A 56 7.20 1.51 7.30
N GLU A 57 8.06 1.23 6.33
CA GLU A 57 9.34 1.92 6.16
C GLU A 57 9.17 3.32 5.56
N ALA A 58 8.16 3.52 4.69
CA ALA A 58 7.97 4.75 3.94
C ALA A 58 7.14 5.85 4.65
N VAL A 59 6.29 5.49 5.63
CA VAL A 59 5.32 6.40 6.30
C VAL A 59 5.83 7.00 7.59
#